data_AF-A0A7C1ND18-F1
#
_entry.id   AF-A0A7C1ND18-F1
#
_cell.length_a   1.000
_cell.length_b   1.000
_cell.length_c   1.000
_cell.angle_alpha   90.00
_cell.angle_beta   90.00
_cell.angle_gamma   90.00
#
_symmetry.space_group_name_H-M   'P 1'
#
loop_
_entity.id
_entity.type
_entity.pdbx_description
1 polymer ?
#
loop_
_entity_poly.entity_id
_entity_poly.type
_entity_poly.pdbx_seq_one_letter_code
_entity_poly.pdbx_strand_id
1 'polypeptide(L)'
;MFEGYFVHKDIIKSSPLKNELSAGWITHYLTGGCVALTYPFFFLAFNVTTPENHLVPGLIWGLATTVLPWFILYPAFGWGFFGIRAPKGTRPLVATTISHLLYGLGLGIVLNIVS
;
A
#
# COMPACT_ATOMS: atom_id res chain seq x y z
N MET A 1 -9.07 22.55 -10.48
CA MET A 1 -7.75 22.32 -9.88
C MET A 1 -7.19 21.06 -10.52
N PHE A 2 -6.47 21.21 -11.64
CA PHE A 2 -5.88 20.09 -12.41
C PHE A 2 -4.35 20.21 -12.54
N GLU A 3 -3.71 21.11 -11.79
CA GLU A 3 -2.26 21.26 -11.78
C GLU A 3 -1.61 20.27 -10.80
N GLY A 4 -1.81 18.97 -11.05
CA GLY A 4 -1.15 17.89 -10.33
C GLY A 4 0.08 17.40 -11.08
N TYR A 5 1.12 16.98 -10.35
CA TYR A 5 2.26 16.28 -10.92
C TYR A 5 2.10 14.79 -10.66
N PHE A 6 2.13 13.97 -11.71
CA PHE A 6 2.18 12.52 -11.54
C PHE A 6 3.51 12.05 -10.94
N VAL A 7 4.59 12.80 -11.20
CA VAL A 7 5.94 12.52 -10.69
C VAL A 7 6.54 13.82 -10.16
N HIS A 8 6.88 13.83 -8.88
CA HIS A 8 7.61 14.91 -8.24
C HIS A 8 9.12 14.74 -8.40
N LYS A 9 9.86 15.86 -8.49
CA LYS A 9 11.32 15.82 -8.37
C LYS A 9 11.74 15.39 -6.95
N ASP A 10 11.05 15.91 -5.95
CA ASP A 10 11.14 15.55 -4.54
C ASP A 10 9.85 16.03 -3.86
N ILE A 11 8.98 15.10 -3.45
CA ILE A 11 7.69 15.44 -2.83
C ILE A 11 7.85 16.20 -1.52
N ILE A 12 8.98 16.07 -0.82
CA ILE A 12 9.19 16.78 0.46
C ILE A 12 9.38 18.29 0.24
N LYS A 13 9.79 18.68 -0.96
CA LYS A 13 10.00 20.09 -1.34
C LYS A 13 8.78 20.72 -1.99
N SER A 14 7.68 19.97 -2.20
CA SER A 14 6.47 20.55 -2.78
C SER A 14 5.81 21.51 -1.80
N SER A 15 5.27 22.62 -2.32
CA SER A 15 4.47 23.54 -1.50
C SER A 15 3.23 22.84 -0.96
N PRO A 16 2.90 23.02 0.33
CA PRO A 16 1.74 22.40 0.93
C PRO A 16 0.44 22.92 0.30
N LEU A 17 -0.54 22.03 0.15
CA LEU A 17 -1.88 22.36 -0.33
C LEU A 17 -2.88 22.43 0.82
N LYS A 18 -3.91 23.27 0.66
CA LYS A 18 -5.02 23.36 1.61
C LYS A 18 -5.70 21.99 1.75
N ASN A 19 -5.88 21.53 2.98
CA ASN A 19 -6.52 20.25 3.34
C ASN A 19 -5.78 18.98 2.85
N GLU A 20 -4.49 19.06 2.49
CA GLU A 20 -3.74 17.91 1.97
C GLU A 20 -3.67 16.72 2.93
N LEU A 21 -3.62 16.99 4.24
CA LEU A 21 -3.61 15.93 5.27
C LEU A 21 -4.92 15.11 5.24
N SER A 22 -6.07 15.79 5.24
CA SER A 22 -7.37 15.13 5.18
C SER A 22 -7.54 14.37 3.87
N ALA A 23 -7.13 14.97 2.75
CA ALA A 23 -7.16 14.31 1.45
C ALA A 23 -6.27 13.07 1.41
N GLY A 24 -5.08 13.15 2.02
CA GLY A 24 -4.15 12.04 2.17
C GLY A 24 -4.76 10.89 2.97
N TRP A 25 -5.35 11.18 4.14
CA TRP A 25 -6.02 10.17 4.96
C TRP A 25 -7.19 9.50 4.23
N ILE A 26 -8.07 10.28 3.61
CA ILE A 26 -9.22 9.75 2.85
C ILE A 26 -8.72 8.83 1.74
N THR A 27 -7.76 9.30 0.95
CA THR A 27 -7.19 8.51 -0.17
C THR A 27 -6.54 7.23 0.35
N HIS A 28 -5.79 7.30 1.45
CA HIS A 28 -5.09 6.16 2.03
C HIS A 28 -6.07 5.08 2.53
N TYR A 29 -7.11 5.47 3.27
CA TYR A 29 -8.09 4.50 3.77
C TYR A 29 -8.99 3.94 2.67
N LEU A 30 -9.40 4.75 1.70
CA LEU A 30 -10.19 4.27 0.56
C LEU A 30 -9.39 3.25 -0.26
N THR A 31 -8.15 3.58 -0.64
CA THR A 31 -7.30 2.66 -1.41
C THR A 31 -6.96 1.41 -0.62
N GLY A 32 -6.64 1.54 0.67
CA GLY A 32 -6.39 0.40 1.56
C GLY A 32 -7.60 -0.51 1.72
N GLY A 33 -8.81 0.05 1.80
CA GLY A 33 -10.06 -0.73 1.81
C GLY A 33 -10.31 -1.44 0.49
N CYS A 34 -10.15 -0.75 -0.64
CA CYS A 34 -10.28 -1.37 -1.96
C CYS A 34 -9.30 -2.53 -2.14
N VAL A 35 -8.03 -2.34 -1.80
CA VAL A 35 -7.00 -3.39 -1.87
C VAL A 35 -7.32 -4.56 -0.93
N ALA A 36 -7.88 -4.31 0.25
CA ALA A 36 -8.28 -5.39 1.17
C ALA A 36 -9.34 -6.30 0.54
N LEU A 37 -10.33 -5.70 -0.12
CA LEU A 37 -11.42 -6.42 -0.78
C LEU A 37 -10.94 -7.22 -2.01
N THR A 38 -9.83 -6.84 -2.63
CA THR A 38 -9.27 -7.61 -3.75
C THR A 38 -8.76 -8.99 -3.33
N TYR A 39 -8.41 -9.21 -2.07
CA TYR A 39 -7.95 -10.51 -1.57
C TYR A 39 -9.04 -11.61 -1.60
N PRO A 40 -10.20 -11.46 -0.93
CA PRO A 40 -11.26 -12.48 -1.04
C PRO A 40 -11.83 -12.53 -2.46
N PHE A 41 -11.87 -11.38 -3.15
CA PHE A 41 -12.30 -11.32 -4.55
C PHE A 41 -11.41 -12.14 -5.48
N PHE A 42 -10.10 -12.23 -5.21
CA PHE A 42 -9.18 -13.06 -5.99
C PHE A 42 -9.62 -14.53 -6.00
N PHE A 43 -9.92 -15.10 -4.82
CA PHE A 43 -10.38 -16.50 -4.74
C PHE A 43 -11.69 -16.71 -5.49
N LEU A 44 -12.64 -15.77 -5.32
CA LEU A 44 -13.93 -15.80 -6.00
C LEU A 44 -13.79 -15.70 -7.52
N ALA A 45 -13.03 -14.73 -8.02
CA ALA A 45 -12.92 -14.42 -9.44
C ALA A 45 -12.17 -15.49 -10.23
N PHE A 46 -11.18 -16.14 -9.60
CA PHE A 46 -10.39 -17.19 -10.24
C PHE A 46 -10.84 -18.61 -9.89
N ASN A 47 -11.95 -18.75 -9.17
CA ASN A 47 -12.48 -20.05 -8.70
C ASN A 47 -11.41 -20.90 -7.99
N VAL A 48 -10.56 -20.23 -7.20
CA VAL A 48 -9.50 -20.86 -6.41
C VAL A 48 -10.07 -21.21 -5.05
N THR A 49 -9.77 -22.39 -4.53
CA THR A 49 -10.18 -22.81 -3.19
C THR A 49 -9.72 -21.81 -2.15
N THR A 50 -10.68 -21.25 -1.41
CA THR A 50 -10.40 -20.38 -0.27
C THR A 50 -9.67 -21.18 0.81
N PRO A 51 -8.54 -20.69 1.34
CA PRO A 51 -7.80 -21.42 2.37
C PRO A 51 -8.58 -21.46 3.68
N GLU A 52 -8.49 -22.57 4.42
CA GLU A 52 -9.10 -22.71 5.77
C GLU A 52 -8.44 -21.79 6.81
N ASN A 53 -7.21 -21.32 6.53
CA ASN A 53 -6.49 -20.37 7.37
C ASN A 53 -5.83 -19.29 6.51
N HIS A 54 -6.19 -18.04 6.77
CA HIS A 54 -5.77 -16.86 6.03
C HIS A 54 -4.51 -16.16 6.59
N LEU A 55 -3.86 -16.64 7.65
CA LEU A 55 -2.69 -15.96 8.23
C LEU A 55 -1.51 -15.89 7.24
N VAL A 56 -1.06 -17.03 6.73
CA VAL A 56 0.07 -17.08 5.78
C VAL A 56 -0.33 -16.48 4.43
N PRO A 57 -1.48 -16.82 3.82
CA PRO A 57 -1.91 -16.19 2.58
C PRO A 57 -2.11 -14.67 2.71
N GLY A 58 -2.59 -14.19 3.87
CA GLY A 58 -2.71 -12.76 4.17
C GLY A 58 -1.36 -12.05 4.26
N LEU A 59 -0.35 -12.66 4.90
CA LEU A 59 1.03 -12.14 4.90
C LEU A 59 1.63 -12.06 3.50
N ILE A 60 1.43 -13.10 2.67
CA ILE A 60 1.88 -13.12 1.28
C ILE A 60 1.18 -12.01 0.49
N TRP A 61 -0.13 -11.83 0.68
CA TRP A 61 -0.90 -10.76 0.05
C TRP A 61 -0.40 -9.38 0.46
N GLY A 62 -0.19 -9.17 1.76
CA GLY A 62 0.43 -7.96 2.30
C GLY A 62 1.77 -7.68 1.61
N LEU A 63 2.66 -8.67 1.56
CA LEU A 63 3.93 -8.53 0.85
C LEU A 63 3.73 -8.20 -0.64
N ALA A 64 2.81 -8.85 -1.34
CA ALA A 64 2.53 -8.55 -2.74
C ALA A 64 2.09 -7.10 -2.96
N THR A 65 1.32 -6.53 -2.03
CA THR A 65 0.88 -5.12 -2.14
C THR A 65 2.01 -4.10 -2.03
N THR A 66 3.20 -4.48 -1.54
CA THR A 66 4.41 -3.62 -1.55
C THR A 66 4.89 -3.24 -2.96
N VAL A 67 4.45 -3.98 -3.99
CA VAL A 67 4.72 -3.62 -5.40
C VAL A 67 4.18 -2.22 -5.70
N LEU A 68 3.03 -1.83 -5.14
CA LEU A 68 2.44 -0.51 -5.35
C LEU A 68 3.38 0.61 -4.86
N PRO A 69 3.81 0.65 -3.59
CA PRO A 69 4.75 1.67 -3.15
C PRO A 69 6.11 1.59 -3.83
N TRP A 70 6.67 0.40 -4.06
CA TRP A 70 8.04 0.28 -4.58
C TRP A 70 8.19 0.71 -6.04
N PHE A 71 7.16 0.49 -6.86
CA PHE A 71 7.21 0.73 -8.30
C PHE A 71 6.31 1.87 -8.77
N ILE A 72 5.35 2.33 -7.97
CA ILE A 72 4.44 3.42 -8.34
C ILE A 72 4.64 4.62 -7.42
N LEU A 73 4.39 4.49 -6.10
CA LEU A 73 4.40 5.66 -5.22
C LEU A 73 5.82 6.23 -5.02
N TYR A 74 6.83 5.40 -4.79
CA TYR A 74 8.19 5.91 -4.58
C TYR A 74 8.78 6.59 -5.81
N PRO A 75 8.63 6.05 -7.03
CA PRO A 75 8.93 6.81 -8.23
C PRO A 75 8.13 8.11 -8.33
N ALA A 76 6.82 8.10 -8.06
CA ALA A 76 5.98 9.30 -8.09
C ALA A 76 6.42 10.37 -7.06
N PHE A 77 6.98 9.96 -5.92
CA PHE A 77 7.52 10.86 -4.90
C PHE A 77 8.90 11.44 -5.25
N GLY A 78 9.53 10.96 -6.32
CA GLY A 78 10.92 11.29 -6.67
C GLY A 78 11.96 10.45 -5.93
N TRP A 79 11.54 9.43 -5.18
CA TRP A 79 12.44 8.56 -4.39
C TRP A 79 12.99 7.39 -5.21
N GLY A 80 12.51 7.22 -6.45
CA GLY A 80 12.94 6.15 -7.37
C GLY A 80 12.44 4.76 -6.96
N PHE A 81 12.79 3.75 -7.76
CA PHE A 81 12.43 2.36 -7.47
C PHE A 81 12.97 1.92 -6.12
N PHE A 82 12.15 1.21 -5.33
CA PHE A 82 12.48 0.74 -3.98
C PHE A 82 12.87 1.84 -2.99
N GLY A 83 12.66 3.13 -3.32
CA GLY A 83 13.03 4.26 -2.48
C GLY A 83 14.54 4.51 -2.40
N ILE A 84 15.33 4.10 -3.40
CA ILE A 84 16.80 4.27 -3.44
C ILE A 84 17.29 5.72 -3.31
N ARG A 85 16.46 6.70 -3.69
CA ARG A 85 16.74 8.15 -3.58
C ARG A 85 15.97 8.82 -2.44
N ALA A 86 15.39 8.05 -1.52
CA ALA A 86 14.70 8.62 -0.37
C ALA A 86 15.67 9.40 0.54
N PRO A 87 15.16 10.33 1.38
CA PRO A 87 15.99 11.18 2.21
C PRO A 87 16.93 10.39 3.13
N LYS A 88 18.13 10.94 3.34
CA LYS A 88 19.14 10.32 4.20
C LYS A 88 18.56 10.06 5.60
N GLY A 89 18.76 8.85 6.11
CA GLY A 89 18.23 8.41 7.41
C GLY A 89 16.86 7.73 7.34
N THR A 90 16.17 7.80 6.21
CA THR A 90 14.95 7.01 5.98
C THR A 90 15.31 5.59 5.53
N ARG A 91 14.45 4.62 5.88
CA ARG A 91 14.55 3.23 5.42
C ARG A 91 13.22 2.81 4.77
N PRO A 92 12.85 3.43 3.64
CA PRO A 92 11.51 3.29 3.04
C PRO A 92 11.17 1.84 2.70
N LEU A 93 12.14 1.09 2.16
CA LEU A 93 11.96 -0.31 1.81
C LEU A 93 11.54 -1.13 3.04
N VAL A 94 12.31 -1.04 4.14
CA VAL A 94 12.05 -1.77 5.39
C VAL A 94 10.72 -1.34 6.01
N ALA A 95 10.50 -0.02 6.12
CA ALA A 95 9.29 0.52 6.71
C ALA A 95 8.04 0.02 5.96
N THR A 96 8.05 0.11 4.64
CA THR A 96 6.93 -0.35 3.81
C THR A 96 6.73 -1.85 3.88
N THR A 97 7.79 -2.66 3.85
CA THR A 97 7.66 -4.12 4.03
C THR A 97 6.98 -4.44 5.34
N ILE A 98 7.44 -3.86 6.46
CA ILE A 98 6.88 -4.13 7.78
C ILE A 98 5.42 -3.70 7.84
N SER A 99 5.10 -2.48 7.39
CA SER A 99 3.72 -1.97 7.39
C SER A 99 2.78 -2.84 6.57
N HIS A 100 3.22 -3.34 5.41
CA HIS A 100 2.38 -4.16 4.54
C HIS A 100 2.27 -5.62 5.03
N LEU A 101 3.28 -6.15 5.71
CA LEU A 101 3.16 -7.42 6.44
C LEU A 101 2.14 -7.30 7.59
N LEU A 102 2.17 -6.22 8.36
CA LEU A 102 1.18 -5.98 9.42
C LEU A 102 -0.23 -5.81 8.86
N TYR A 103 -0.37 -5.10 7.74
CA TYR A 103 -1.65 -4.98 7.01
C TYR A 103 -2.16 -6.35 6.55
N GLY A 104 -1.32 -7.17 5.93
CA GLY A 104 -1.66 -8.52 5.49
C GLY A 104 -1.99 -9.47 6.64
N LEU A 105 -1.28 -9.34 7.76
CA LEU A 105 -1.58 -10.06 9.00
C LEU A 105 -2.96 -9.69 9.53
N GLY A 106 -3.28 -8.40 9.61
CA GLY A 106 -4.59 -7.92 10.02
C GLY A 106 -5.71 -8.44 9.12
N LEU A 107 -5.50 -8.43 7.80
CA LEU A 107 -6.44 -8.99 6.83
C LEU A 107 -6.67 -10.49 7.06
N GLY A 108 -5.59 -11.26 7.26
CA GLY A 108 -5.67 -12.69 7.54
C GLY A 108 -6.38 -13.01 8.85
N ILE A 109 -6.13 -12.22 9.90
CA ILE A 109 -6.82 -12.35 11.20
C ILE A 109 -8.32 -12.10 11.03
N VAL A 110 -8.70 -10.99 10.38
CA VAL A 110 -10.12 -10.65 10.17
C VAL A 110 -10.84 -11.73 9.39
N LEU A 111 -10.24 -12.22 8.29
CA LEU A 111 -10.89 -13.25 7.48
C LEU A 111 -11.01 -14.60 8.18
N ASN A 112 -10.07 -14.98 9.04
CA ASN A 112 -10.24 -16.16 9.89
C ASN A 112 -11.39 -16.03 10.91
N ILE A 113 -11.81 -14.81 11.26
CA ILE A 113 -12.91 -14.56 12.21
C ILE A 113 -14.26 -14.55 11.48
N VAL A 114 -14.30 -14.08 10.23
CA VAL A 114 -15.57 -13.85 9.50
C VAL A 114 -15.89 -14.90 8.44
N SER A 115 -14.97 -15.82 8.15
CA SER A 115 -15.17 -16.94 7.20
C SER A 115 -15.60 -18.19 7.95
#